data_AF-A0A1G6VSR4-F1
#
_entry.id   AF-A0A1G6VSR4-F1
#
_cell.length_a   1.000
_cell.length_b   1.000
_cell.length_c   1.000
_cell.angle_alpha   90.00
_cell.angle_beta   90.00
_cell.angle_gamma   90.00
#
_symmetry.space_group_name_H-M   'P 1'
#
loop_
_entity.id
_entity.type
_entity.pdbx_description
1 polymer ?
#
loop_
_entity_poly.entity_id
_entity_poly.type
_entity_poly.pdbx_seq_one_letter_code
_entity_poly.pdbx_strand_id
1 'polypeptide(L)' 'MEKHILTVDHKKGFNIHLLVFLLTVPAIWLIWSLTNQTYIWPLWQTGAWAIGIIFHYLGVFVFKKAKRH' A
#
# COMPACT_ATOMS: atom_id res chain seq x y z
N MET A 1 -2.74 25.43 -26.40
CA MET A 1 -2.04 24.60 -25.41
C MET A 1 -2.91 23.40 -25.08
N GLU A 2 -2.74 22.35 -25.87
CA GLU A 2 -3.44 21.08 -25.70
C GLU A 2 -2.94 20.43 -24.41
N LYS A 3 -3.82 20.27 -23.43
CA LYS A 3 -3.47 19.65 -22.15
C LYS A 3 -3.21 18.16 -22.43
N HIS A 4 -1.96 17.77 -22.65
CA HIS A 4 -1.54 16.39 -22.48
C HIS A 4 -1.63 16.03 -20.99
N ILE A 5 -2.86 15.81 -20.52
CA ILE A 5 -3.13 15.24 -19.21
C ILE A 5 -2.62 13.80 -19.27
N LEU A 6 -1.40 13.60 -18.78
CA LEU A 6 -0.82 12.27 -18.54
C LEU A 6 -1.84 11.50 -17.71
N THR A 7 -2.48 10.50 -18.33
CA THR A 7 -3.46 9.67 -17.65
C THR A 7 -2.74 8.91 -16.54
N VAL A 8 -2.98 9.29 -15.29
CA VAL A 8 -2.43 8.59 -14.13
C VAL A 8 -3.08 7.21 -14.07
N ASP A 9 -2.30 6.16 -14.26
CA ASP A 9 -2.77 4.80 -14.10
C ASP A 9 -2.86 4.43 -12.61
N HIS A 10 -4.07 4.54 -12.07
CA HIS A 10 -4.36 4.18 -10.68
C HIS A 10 -4.00 2.72 -10.36
N LYS A 11 -4.06 1.79 -11.32
CA LYS A 11 -3.66 0.38 -11.11
C LYS A 11 -2.16 0.26 -10.91
N LYS A 12 -1.37 0.99 -11.71
CA LYS A 12 0.09 1.07 -11.54
C LYS A 12 0.46 1.65 -10.18
N GLY A 13 -0.24 2.70 -9.75
CA GLY A 13 -0.08 3.28 -8.40
C GLY A 13 -0.34 2.25 -7.29
N PHE A 14 -1.42 1.47 -7.40
CA PHE A 14 -1.74 0.40 -6.45
C PHE A 14 -0.68 -0.70 -6.41
N ASN A 15 -0.24 -1.20 -7.57
CA ASN A 15 0.75 -2.28 -7.65
C ASN A 15 2.08 -1.89 -7.01
N ILE A 16 2.51 -0.64 -7.14
CA ILE A 16 3.73 -0.14 -6.49
C ILE A 16 3.57 -0.16 -4.97
N HIS A 17 2.47 0.35 -4.43
CA HIS A 17 2.24 0.37 -2.98
C HIS A 17 2.13 -1.05 -2.40
N LEU A 18 1.47 -1.95 -3.12
CA LEU A 18 1.38 -3.37 -2.73
C LEU A 18 2.76 -4.05 -2.74
N LEU A 19 3.56 -3.82 -3.78
CA LEU A 19 4.92 -4.38 -3.86
C LEU A 19 5.80 -3.86 -2.73
N VAL A 20 5.78 -2.54 -2.48
CA VAL A 20 6.53 -1.94 -1.37
C VAL A 20 6.10 -2.58 -0.06
N PHE A 21 4.80 -2.69 0.24
CA PHE A 21 4.32 -3.36 1.45
C PHE A 21 4.82 -4.79 1.59
N LEU A 22 4.75 -5.59 0.52
CA LEU A 22 5.18 -6.99 0.53
C LEU A 22 6.68 -7.16 0.74
N LEU A 23 7.50 -6.18 0.38
CA LEU A 23 8.95 -6.22 0.60
C LEU A 23 9.34 -5.64 1.96
N THR A 24 8.80 -4.47 2.31
CA THR A 24 9.21 -3.75 3.51
C THR A 24 8.69 -4.41 4.78
N VAL A 25 7.47 -4.96 4.79
CA VAL A 25 6.92 -5.62 5.98
C VAL A 25 7.78 -6.81 6.41
N PRO A 26 8.06 -7.81 5.55
CA PRO A 26 8.94 -8.92 5.94
C PRO A 26 10.35 -8.47 6.33
N ALA A 27 10.92 -7.47 5.65
CA ALA A 27 12.23 -6.94 6.01
C ALA A 27 12.24 -6.32 7.42
N ILE A 28 11.21 -5.55 7.77
CA ILE A 28 11.06 -4.96 9.11
C ILE A 28 10.89 -6.05 10.17
N TRP A 29 10.04 -7.05 9.90
CA TRP A 29 9.86 -8.19 10.82
C TRP A 29 11.13 -9.01 10.99
N LEU A 30 11.91 -9.20 9.92
CA LEU A 30 13.21 -9.86 9.96
C LEU A 30 14.20 -9.06 10.82
N ILE A 31 14.34 -7.75 10.58
CA ILE A 31 15.20 -6.87 11.38
C ILE A 31 14.79 -6.93 12.86
N TRP A 32 13.51 -6.79 13.15
CA TRP A 32 13.00 -6.90 14.52
C TRP A 32 13.39 -8.25 15.14
N SER A 33 13.21 -9.35 14.41
CA SER A 33 13.54 -10.70 14.90
C SER A 33 15.04 -10.89 15.19
N LEU A 34 15.91 -10.14 14.52
CA LEU A 34 17.36 -10.18 14.70
C LEU A 34 17.87 -9.17 15.75
N THR A 35 16.98 -8.36 16.32
CA THR A 35 17.30 -7.35 17.35
C THR A 35 16.66 -7.72 18.70
N ASN A 36 16.94 -6.97 19.78
CA ASN A 36 16.34 -7.26 21.09
C ASN A 36 14.80 -7.09 21.04
N GLN A 37 14.07 -8.21 21.11
CA GLN A 37 12.62 -8.33 20.90
C GLN A 37 11.78 -8.01 22.16
N THR A 38 12.03 -6.87 22.83
CA THR A 38 11.27 -6.55 24.05
C THR A 38 9.87 -6.02 23.76
N TYR A 39 9.65 -5.41 22.59
CA TYR A 39 8.36 -4.86 22.18
C TYR A 39 8.12 -5.05 20.67
N ILE A 40 6.93 -5.55 20.32
CA ILE A 40 6.55 -5.88 18.93
C ILE A 40 6.07 -4.62 18.19
N TRP A 41 6.93 -3.61 18.10
CA TRP A 41 6.63 -2.37 17.39
C TRP A 41 6.29 -2.55 15.88
N PRO A 42 6.81 -3.57 15.14
CA PRO A 42 6.43 -3.78 13.75
C PRO A 42 4.93 -4.03 13.54
N LEU A 43 4.22 -4.48 14.58
CA LEU A 43 2.78 -4.74 14.52
C LEU A 43 2.01 -3.47 14.18
N TRP A 44 2.33 -2.35 14.84
CA TRP A 44 1.65 -1.07 14.61
C TRP A 44 1.92 -0.53 13.21
N GLN A 45 3.17 -0.60 12.76
CA GLN A 45 3.56 -0.18 11.42
C GLN A 45 2.87 -1.04 10.34
N THR A 46 2.84 -2.36 10.52
CA THR A 46 2.16 -3.31 9.62
C THR A 46 0.66 -3.01 9.57
N GLY A 47 0.01 -2.83 10.72
CA GLY A 47 -1.42 -2.55 10.82
C GLY A 47 -1.82 -1.24 10.13
N ALA A 48 -1.13 -0.14 10.42
CA ALA A 48 -1.40 1.16 9.81
C ALA A 48 -1.24 1.12 8.28
N TRP A 49 -0.20 0.46 7.78
CA TRP A 49 0.02 0.32 6.34
C TRP A 49 -0.98 -0.61 5.65
N ALA A 50 -1.38 -1.71 6.30
CA ALA A 50 -2.38 -2.62 5.76
C ALA A 50 -3.71 -1.90 5.53
N ILE A 51 -4.10 -1.03 6.47
CA ILE A 51 -5.27 -0.15 6.31
C ILE A 51 -5.13 0.72 5.05
N GLY A 52 -3.97 1.35 4.84
CA GLY A 52 -3.69 2.16 3.65
C GLY A 52 -3.87 1.37 2.34
N ILE A 53 -3.40 0.12 2.28
CA ILE A 53 -3.59 -0.75 1.11
C ILE A 53 -5.06 -1.06 0.87
N ILE A 54 -5.83 -1.36 1.92
CA ILE A 54 -7.26 -1.63 1.80
C ILE A 54 -7.97 -0.42 1.18
N PHE A 55 -7.73 0.79 1.69
CA PHE A 55 -8.33 1.99 1.13
C PHE A 55 -7.88 2.28 -0.30
N HIS A 56 -6.63 1.99 -0.65
CA HIS A 56 -6.15 2.16 -2.01
C HIS A 56 -6.79 1.15 -2.99
N TYR A 57 -6.95 -0.11 -2.56
CA TYR A 57 -7.69 -1.12 -3.30
C TYR A 57 -9.14 -0.69 -3.55
N LEU A 58 -9.84 -0.21 -2.50
CA LEU A 58 -11.21 0.29 -2.62
C LEU A 58 -11.30 1.45 -3.62
N GLY A 59 -10.36 2.40 -3.57
CA GLY A 59 -10.29 3.53 -4.51
C GLY A 59 -10.11 3.09 -5.97
N VAL A 60 -9.27 2.09 -6.22
CA VAL A 60 -8.92 1.65 -7.58
C VAL A 60 -9.98 0.74 -8.19
N PHE A 61 -10.51 -0.20 -7.41
CA PHE A 61 -11.34 -1.30 -7.93
C PHE A 61 -12.82 -1.19 -7.59
N VAL A 62 -13.17 -0.65 -6.41
CA VAL A 62 -14.57 -0.57 -5.96
C VAL A 62 -15.21 0.76 -6.39
N PHE A 63 -14.62 1.89 -6.02
CA PHE A 63 -15.21 3.21 -6.29
C PHE A 63 -15.13 3.61 -7.77
N LYS A 64 -14.12 3.14 -8.50
CA LYS A 64 -14.03 3.36 -9.96
C LYS A 64 -15.12 2.63 -10.74
N LYS A 65 -15.61 1.50 -10.24
CA LYS A 65 -16.72 0.74 -10.84
C LYS A 65 -18.07 1.39 -10.57
N ALA A 66 -18.27 1.95 -9.37
CA ALA A 66 -19.51 2.62 -8.99
C ALA A 66 -19.83 3.87 -9.84
N LYS A 67 -18.81 4.56 -10.38
CA LYS A 67 -18.99 5.78 -11.20
C LYS A 67 -19.35 5.51 -12.68
N ARG A 68 -19.51 4.25 -13.09
CA ARG A 68 -19.83 3.82 -14.47
C ARG A 68 -21.28 3.33 -14.65
N HIS A 69 -22.10 3.38 -13.60
CA HIS A 69 -23.55 3.20 -13.65
C HIS A 69 -24.24 4.56 -13.49
#